data_AF-A0A7S2JMA1-F1
#
_entry.id   AF-A0A7S2JMA1-F1
#
_cell.length_a   1.000
_cell.length_b   1.000
_cell.length_c   1.000
_cell.angle_alpha   90.00
_cell.angle_beta   90.00
_cell.angle_gamma   90.00
#
_symmetry.space_group_name_H-M   'P 1'
#
loop_
_entity.id
_entity.type
_entity.pdbx_description
1 polymer ?
#
loop_
_entity_poly.entity_id
_entity_poly.type
_entity_poly.pdbx_seq_one_letter_code
_entity_poly.pdbx_strand_id
1 'polypeptide(L)'
;TLELPVLPLWASQGIEAVCVLTFFWEMSYKVTFMGQKAFFSSPAHLVQLLILVLDAAGIFVSAISANTLTFFNPLLRPMLFAAMSSRTRSALATFMRVLPSLADWAFLLLLLVGFYALLGVLLFGPPDPLLADDGPYFTSVPRALMTLTVLITTANYPDCQLPAYSLQRASFLFFASFLVVGLFFLMSMFLAEIVHSYRRQLDAEAVLAKARRDEGLAFAFKLLDFNHNGFVALKDFNVLIHRLQLPVLDTFSDEEELLPMGLHVPGPPRNLVTA
;
A
#
# COMPACT_ATOMS: atom_id res chain seq x y z
N THR A 1 21.74 19.54 4.79
CA THR A 1 20.91 19.59 3.57
C THR A 1 21.57 18.67 2.57
N LEU A 2 20.88 17.64 2.05
CA LEU A 2 21.49 16.82 1.00
C LEU A 2 21.87 17.75 -0.15
N GLU A 3 23.16 17.86 -0.47
CA GLU A 3 23.68 18.66 -1.59
C GLU A 3 23.39 17.95 -2.92
N LEU A 4 22.10 17.76 -3.20
CA LEU A 4 21.64 17.24 -4.48
C LEU A 4 21.76 18.35 -5.52
N PRO A 5 22.23 18.04 -6.75
CA PRO A 5 22.28 19.02 -7.83
C PRO A 5 20.87 19.52 -8.14
N VAL A 6 20.68 20.84 -8.07
CA VAL A 6 19.40 21.48 -8.35
C VAL A 6 19.36 21.87 -9.82
N LEU A 7 18.35 21.40 -10.55
CA LEU A 7 18.14 21.77 -11.95
C LEU A 7 17.68 23.24 -12.05
N PRO A 8 18.11 23.98 -13.08
CA PRO A 8 17.57 25.31 -13.33
C PRO A 8 16.09 25.21 -13.71
N LEU A 9 15.31 26.23 -13.37
CA LEU A 9 13.84 26.23 -13.49
C LEU A 9 13.36 25.87 -14.90
N TRP A 10 13.98 26.44 -15.93
CA TRP A 10 13.62 26.19 -17.34
C TRP A 10 13.88 24.74 -17.76
N ALA A 11 14.93 24.10 -17.24
CA ALA A 11 15.23 22.70 -17.53
C ALA A 11 14.22 21.78 -16.83
N SER A 12 13.87 22.07 -15.58
CA SER A 12 12.82 21.34 -14.85
C SER A 12 11.48 21.44 -15.57
N GLN A 13 11.05 22.65 -15.93
CA GLN A 13 9.79 22.89 -16.64
C GLN A 13 9.76 22.22 -18.02
N GLY A 14 10.89 22.21 -18.75
CA GLY A 14 11.00 21.52 -20.03
C GLY A 14 10.85 20.00 -19.90
N ILE A 15 11.55 19.39 -18.95
CA ILE A 15 11.45 17.95 -18.66
C ILE A 15 10.01 17.60 -18.25
N GLU A 16 9.42 18.40 -17.36
CA GLU A 16 8.04 18.21 -16.89
C GLU A 16 7.02 18.28 -18.03
N ALA A 17 7.12 19.28 -18.90
CA ALA A 17 6.24 19.41 -20.05
C ALA A 17 6.33 18.20 -20.98
N VAL A 18 7.54 17.69 -21.25
CA VAL A 18 7.74 16.49 -22.07
C VAL A 18 7.07 15.27 -21.42
N CYS A 19 7.28 15.04 -20.11
CA CYS A 19 6.65 13.94 -19.40
C CYS A 19 5.12 14.01 -19.46
N VAL A 20 4.53 15.18 -19.17
CA VAL A 20 3.07 15.36 -19.20
C VAL A 20 2.52 15.13 -20.61
N LEU A 21 3.19 15.61 -21.65
CA LEU A 21 2.82 15.34 -23.03
C LEU A 21 2.83 13.84 -23.36
N THR A 22 3.85 13.09 -22.90
CA THR A 22 3.88 11.64 -23.09
C THR A 22 2.72 10.92 -22.39
N PHE A 23 2.32 11.36 -21.19
CA PHE A 23 1.16 10.80 -20.50
C PHE A 23 -0.17 11.18 -21.16
N PHE A 24 -0.31 12.41 -21.68
CA PHE A 24 -1.47 12.79 -22.48
C PHE A 24 -1.60 11.96 -23.75
N TRP A 25 -0.47 11.70 -24.40
CA TRP A 25 -0.41 10.82 -25.56
C TRP A 25 -0.89 9.42 -25.19
N GLU A 26 -0.34 8.81 -24.14
CA GLU A 26 -0.77 7.49 -23.66
C GLU A 26 -2.28 7.43 -23.34
N MET A 27 -2.81 8.44 -22.64
CA MET A 27 -4.25 8.53 -22.35
C MET A 27 -5.08 8.63 -23.63
N SER A 28 -4.62 9.40 -24.62
CA SER A 28 -5.31 9.55 -25.91
C SER A 28 -5.39 8.21 -26.66
N TYR A 29 -4.33 7.40 -26.64
CA TYR A 29 -4.35 6.04 -27.20
C TYR A 29 -5.32 5.12 -26.47
N LYS A 30 -5.43 5.22 -25.15
CA LYS A 30 -6.41 4.43 -24.39
C LYS A 30 -7.85 4.79 -24.75
N VAL A 31 -8.15 6.08 -24.92
CA VAL A 31 -9.46 6.57 -25.32
C VAL A 31 -9.84 6.08 -26.73
N THR A 32 -8.90 6.11 -27.68
CA THR A 32 -9.17 5.65 -29.05
C THR A 32 -9.37 4.13 -29.13
N PHE A 33 -8.59 3.35 -28.38
CA PHE A 33 -8.69 1.89 -28.38
C PHE A 33 -9.93 1.35 -27.63
N MET A 34 -10.24 1.90 -26.45
CA MET A 34 -11.39 1.44 -25.64
C MET A 34 -12.73 2.04 -26.10
N GLY A 35 -12.69 3.17 -26.79
CA GLY A 35 -13.87 3.98 -27.11
C GLY A 35 -14.29 4.91 -25.96
N GLN A 36 -14.81 6.09 -26.31
CA GLN A 36 -15.08 7.17 -25.36
C GLN A 36 -16.05 6.77 -24.23
N LYS A 37 -17.15 6.07 -24.56
CA LYS A 37 -18.15 5.68 -23.56
C LYS A 37 -17.59 4.70 -22.52
N ALA A 38 -16.80 3.72 -22.94
CA ALA A 38 -16.20 2.74 -22.04
C ALA A 38 -15.13 3.38 -21.16
N PHE A 39 -14.32 4.29 -21.73
CA PHE A 39 -13.27 5.00 -21.00
C PHE A 39 -13.84 5.85 -19.86
N PHE A 40 -14.77 6.76 -20.18
CA PHE A 40 -15.38 7.68 -19.20
C PHE A 40 -16.31 6.99 -18.19
N SER A 41 -16.76 5.76 -18.48
CA SER A 41 -17.54 4.98 -17.51
C SER A 41 -16.69 4.41 -16.38
N SER A 42 -15.36 4.33 -16.55
CA SER A 42 -14.49 3.71 -15.57
C SER A 42 -13.93 4.76 -14.58
N PRO A 43 -14.14 4.61 -13.26
CA PRO A 43 -13.71 5.61 -12.29
C PRO A 43 -12.19 5.75 -12.22
N ALA A 44 -11.45 4.66 -12.46
CA ALA A 44 -9.99 4.68 -12.40
C ALA A 44 -9.36 5.50 -13.53
N HIS A 45 -9.90 5.44 -14.75
CA HIS A 45 -9.39 6.27 -15.85
C HIS A 45 -9.81 7.73 -15.70
N LEU A 46 -10.98 8.00 -15.10
CA LEU A 46 -11.40 9.36 -14.74
C LEU A 46 -10.46 10.00 -13.71
N VAL A 47 -10.05 9.25 -12.67
CA VAL A 47 -9.05 9.72 -11.69
C VAL A 47 -7.69 9.97 -12.34
N GLN A 48 -7.22 9.08 -13.22
CA GLN A 48 -5.98 9.29 -13.98
C GLN A 48 -6.02 10.58 -14.80
N LEU A 49 -7.12 10.80 -15.53
CA LEU A 49 -7.32 12.02 -16.33
C LEU A 49 -7.36 13.27 -15.46
N LEU A 50 -8.06 13.22 -14.32
CA LEU A 50 -8.15 14.34 -13.39
C LEU A 50 -6.77 14.75 -12.85
N ILE A 51 -5.99 13.78 -12.35
CA ILE A 51 -4.63 14.06 -11.83
C ILE A 51 -3.74 14.63 -12.94
N LEU A 52 -3.80 14.08 -14.15
CA LEU A 52 -3.02 14.57 -15.29
C LEU A 52 -3.39 16.01 -15.69
N VAL A 53 -4.68 16.35 -15.71
CA VAL A 53 -5.15 17.70 -16.02
C VAL A 53 -4.75 18.69 -14.93
N LEU A 54 -4.85 18.31 -13.65
CA LEU A 54 -4.41 19.14 -12.53
C LEU A 54 -2.89 19.38 -12.57
N ASP A 55 -2.09 18.35 -12.89
CA ASP A 55 -0.63 18.48 -12.99
C ASP A 55 -0.22 19.41 -14.14
N ALA A 56 -0.88 19.26 -15.30
CA ALA A 56 -0.69 20.12 -16.46
C ALA A 56 -1.10 21.58 -16.21
N ALA A 57 -2.23 21.80 -15.52
CA ALA A 57 -2.66 23.12 -15.11
C ALA A 57 -1.65 23.78 -14.17
N GLY A 58 -1.05 23.01 -13.26
CA GLY A 58 0.00 23.49 -12.38
C GLY A 58 1.28 23.91 -13.13
N ILE A 59 1.68 23.18 -14.17
CA ILE A 59 2.82 23.55 -15.03
C ILE A 59 2.51 24.85 -15.77
N PHE A 60 1.31 24.98 -16.33
CA PHE A 60 0.89 26.19 -17.04
C PHE A 60 0.87 27.43 -16.14
N VAL A 61 0.34 27.30 -14.91
CA VAL A 61 0.36 28.38 -13.92
C VAL A 61 1.80 28.74 -13.54
N SER A 62 2.68 27.75 -13.32
CA SER A 62 4.09 27.98 -13.00
C SER A 62 4.86 28.66 -14.14
N ALA A 63 4.44 28.51 -15.39
CA ALA A 63 5.05 29.18 -16.53
C ALA A 63 4.68 30.67 -16.62
N ILE A 64 3.48 31.04 -16.13
CA ILE A 64 2.97 32.42 -16.18
C ILE A 64 3.31 33.20 -14.90
N SER A 65 3.27 32.55 -13.74
CA SER A 65 3.51 33.15 -12.44
C SER A 65 4.47 32.29 -11.64
N ALA A 66 5.68 32.81 -11.38
CA ALA A 66 6.69 32.13 -10.59
C ALA A 66 6.29 31.96 -9.09
N ASN A 67 5.25 32.67 -8.62
CA ASN A 67 4.94 32.82 -7.19
C ASN A 67 3.64 32.16 -6.72
N THR A 68 2.94 31.37 -7.55
CA THR A 68 1.58 30.92 -7.21
C THR A 68 1.40 29.42 -7.43
N LEU A 69 1.12 28.68 -6.34
CA LEU A 69 0.65 27.28 -6.29
C LEU A 69 1.61 26.14 -6.68
N THR A 70 2.92 26.37 -6.75
CA THR A 70 3.92 25.32 -7.06
C THR A 70 4.08 24.22 -6.02
N PHE A 71 3.54 24.35 -4.80
CA PHE A 71 3.73 23.33 -3.76
C PHE A 71 2.90 22.05 -3.98
N PHE A 72 1.67 22.17 -4.49
CA PHE A 72 0.79 21.01 -4.64
C PHE A 72 1.12 20.16 -5.87
N ASN A 73 1.67 20.79 -6.91
CA ASN A 73 1.92 20.11 -8.18
C ASN A 73 2.91 18.92 -8.05
N PRO A 74 4.05 19.06 -7.34
CA PRO A 74 4.95 17.93 -7.08
C PRO A 74 4.30 16.76 -6.33
N LEU A 75 3.29 17.01 -5.48
CA LEU A 75 2.58 15.96 -4.75
C LEU A 75 1.66 15.12 -5.64
N LEU A 76 1.20 15.67 -6.77
CA LEU A 76 0.39 14.96 -7.75
C LEU A 76 1.20 13.94 -8.55
N ARG A 77 2.53 14.12 -8.68
CA ARG A 77 3.37 13.27 -9.54
C ARG A 77 3.51 11.83 -9.05
N PRO A 78 3.82 11.57 -7.76
CA PRO A 78 3.78 10.20 -7.24
C PRO A 78 2.38 9.58 -7.35
N MET A 79 1.32 10.40 -7.18
CA MET A 79 -0.05 9.93 -7.37
C MET A 79 -0.36 9.59 -8.82
N LEU A 80 0.13 10.37 -9.78
CA LEU A 80 0.00 10.11 -11.22
C LEU A 80 0.69 8.78 -11.55
N PHE A 81 1.93 8.59 -11.10
CA PHE A 81 2.66 7.33 -11.31
C PHE A 81 1.94 6.13 -10.68
N ALA A 82 1.48 6.29 -9.44
CA ALA A 82 0.70 5.26 -8.74
C ALA A 82 -0.65 5.00 -9.41
N ALA A 83 -1.28 6.02 -10.01
CA ALA A 83 -2.52 5.90 -10.74
C ALA A 83 -2.30 5.25 -12.11
N MET A 84 -1.16 5.44 -12.78
CA MET A 84 -0.90 4.87 -14.11
C MET A 84 -0.62 3.36 -14.06
N SER A 85 0.09 2.88 -13.04
CA SER A 85 0.39 1.45 -12.91
C SER A 85 -0.82 0.64 -12.44
N SER A 86 -1.16 -0.42 -13.19
CA SER A 86 -2.25 -1.33 -12.83
C SER A 86 -1.95 -2.11 -11.55
N ARG A 87 -0.67 -2.47 -11.34
CA ARG A 87 -0.20 -3.19 -10.15
C ARG A 87 -0.35 -2.33 -8.90
N THR A 88 0.08 -1.07 -8.94
CA THR A 88 -0.03 -0.12 -7.81
C THR A 88 -1.48 0.21 -7.50
N ARG A 89 -2.31 0.43 -8.53
CA ARG A 89 -3.75 0.61 -8.37
C ARG A 89 -4.41 -0.59 -7.68
N SER A 90 -4.06 -1.80 -8.10
CA SER A 90 -4.59 -3.02 -7.50
C SER A 90 -4.15 -3.15 -6.04
N ALA A 91 -2.89 -2.85 -5.73
CA ALA A 91 -2.36 -2.83 -4.37
C ALA A 91 -3.09 -1.78 -3.50
N LEU A 92 -3.27 -0.56 -3.99
CA LEU A 92 -3.98 0.51 -3.26
C LEU A 92 -5.46 0.17 -3.06
N ALA A 93 -6.13 -0.37 -4.08
CA ALA A 93 -7.52 -0.80 -3.96
C ALA A 93 -7.67 -1.93 -2.92
N THR A 94 -6.69 -2.82 -2.86
CA THR A 94 -6.63 -3.91 -1.88
C THR A 94 -6.41 -3.36 -0.47
N PHE A 95 -5.45 -2.43 -0.31
CA PHE A 95 -5.22 -1.72 0.95
C PHE A 95 -6.49 -0.98 1.44
N MET A 96 -7.15 -0.23 0.55
CA MET A 96 -8.40 0.46 0.87
C MET A 96 -9.56 -0.49 1.20
N ARG A 97 -9.52 -1.73 0.71
CA ARG A 97 -10.48 -2.78 1.07
C ARG A 97 -10.18 -3.42 2.42
N VAL A 98 -8.91 -3.48 2.83
CA VAL A 98 -8.50 -3.93 4.18
C VAL A 98 -8.80 -2.86 5.23
N LEU A 99 -8.60 -1.58 4.90
CA LEU A 99 -8.66 -0.49 5.88
C LEU A 99 -9.93 -0.47 6.76
N PRO A 100 -11.15 -0.72 6.25
CA PRO A 100 -12.36 -0.79 7.08
C PRO A 100 -12.33 -1.92 8.12
N SER A 101 -11.70 -3.06 7.82
CA SER A 101 -11.55 -4.16 8.80
C SER A 101 -10.67 -3.78 9.99
N LEU A 102 -9.83 -2.76 9.83
CA LEU A 102 -8.96 -2.24 10.89
C LEU A 102 -9.61 -1.13 11.72
N ALA A 103 -10.79 -0.63 11.31
CA ALA A 103 -11.42 0.53 11.92
C ALA A 103 -11.81 0.29 13.38
N ASP A 104 -12.32 -0.90 13.71
CA ASP A 104 -12.74 -1.23 15.08
C ASP A 104 -11.55 -1.23 16.05
N TRP A 105 -10.40 -1.77 15.63
CA TRP A 105 -9.18 -1.79 16.41
C TRP A 105 -8.55 -0.41 16.54
N ALA A 106 -8.55 0.37 15.46
CA ALA A 106 -8.11 1.77 15.49
C ALA A 106 -9.00 2.61 16.43
N PHE A 107 -10.31 2.37 16.45
CA PHE A 107 -11.23 3.01 17.38
C PHE A 107 -10.93 2.62 18.82
N LEU A 108 -10.66 1.34 19.10
CA LEU A 108 -10.26 0.87 20.43
C LEU A 108 -8.94 1.51 20.90
N LEU A 109 -7.98 1.69 19.99
CA LEU A 109 -6.74 2.41 20.22
C LEU A 109 -6.99 3.88 20.58
N LEU A 110 -7.82 4.58 19.79
CA LEU A 110 -8.20 5.96 20.07
C LEU A 110 -8.92 6.09 21.41
N LEU A 111 -9.79 5.15 21.76
CA LEU A 111 -10.49 5.12 23.04
C LEU A 111 -9.50 4.94 24.20
N LEU A 112 -8.55 4.00 24.09
CA LEU A 112 -7.51 3.79 25.10
C LEU A 112 -6.68 5.07 25.30
N VAL A 113 -6.17 5.66 24.21
CA VAL A 113 -5.35 6.88 24.25
C VAL A 113 -6.17 8.04 24.82
N GLY A 114 -7.44 8.19 24.43
CA GLY A 114 -8.34 9.22 24.93
C GLY A 114 -8.64 9.08 26.42
N PHE A 115 -8.92 7.85 26.88
CA PHE A 115 -9.13 7.55 28.28
C PHE A 115 -7.90 7.89 29.13
N TYR A 116 -6.71 7.42 28.72
CA TYR A 116 -5.46 7.73 29.43
C TYR A 116 -5.09 9.22 29.32
N ALA A 117 -5.46 9.92 28.25
CA ALA A 117 -5.21 11.35 28.13
C ALA A 117 -6.03 12.14 29.15
N LEU A 118 -7.33 11.84 29.28
CA LEU A 118 -8.18 12.46 30.30
C LEU A 118 -7.68 12.14 31.72
N LEU A 119 -7.32 10.88 31.98
CA LEU A 119 -6.80 10.45 33.27
C LEU A 119 -5.44 11.07 33.58
N GLY A 120 -4.56 11.19 32.58
CA GLY A 120 -3.24 11.82 32.72
C GLY A 120 -3.33 13.31 33.00
N VAL A 121 -4.24 14.04 32.36
CA VAL A 121 -4.51 15.46 32.70
C VAL A 121 -5.08 15.58 34.11
N LEU A 122 -5.97 14.66 34.52
CA LEU A 122 -6.52 14.66 35.88
C LEU A 122 -5.45 14.39 36.96
N LEU A 123 -4.49 13.50 36.68
CA LEU A 123 -3.45 13.11 37.63
C LEU A 123 -2.23 14.05 37.63
N PHE A 124 -1.83 14.55 36.48
CA PHE A 124 -0.55 15.25 36.28
C PHE A 124 -0.70 16.66 35.70
N GLY A 125 -1.93 17.11 35.46
CA GLY A 125 -2.21 18.46 34.97
C GLY A 125 -1.96 19.53 36.05
N PRO A 126 -1.80 20.80 35.63
CA PRO A 126 -1.60 21.90 36.57
C PRO A 126 -2.85 22.10 37.45
N PRO A 127 -2.66 22.46 38.74
CA PRO A 127 -3.77 22.66 39.67
C PRO A 127 -4.68 23.85 39.29
N ASP A 128 -4.13 24.85 38.60
CA ASP A 128 -4.88 26.00 38.10
C ASP A 128 -4.66 26.14 36.58
N PRO A 129 -5.70 26.02 35.75
CA PRO A 129 -5.62 26.21 34.31
C PRO A 129 -5.11 27.60 33.89
N LEU A 130 -5.28 28.62 34.74
CA LEU A 130 -4.83 30.00 34.48
C LEU A 130 -3.35 30.21 34.79
N LEU A 131 -2.76 29.32 35.60
CA LEU A 131 -1.33 29.23 35.89
C LEU A 131 -0.70 28.05 35.14
N ALA A 132 -1.38 27.54 34.10
CA ALA A 132 -0.84 26.51 33.23
C ALA A 132 0.39 27.07 32.50
N ASP A 133 1.54 26.97 33.16
CA ASP A 133 2.82 27.04 32.49
C ASP A 133 2.81 26.04 31.34
N ASP A 134 3.64 26.28 30.33
CA ASP A 134 3.67 25.51 29.08
C ASP A 134 4.36 24.15 29.29
N GLY A 135 3.92 23.43 30.33
CA GLY A 135 4.39 22.12 30.71
C GLY A 135 4.32 21.15 29.53
N PRO A 136 5.32 20.27 29.38
CA PRO A 136 5.54 19.57 28.12
C PRO A 136 4.53 18.48 27.78
N TYR A 137 3.82 17.90 28.77
CA TYR A 137 3.14 16.61 28.57
C TYR A 137 1.62 16.61 28.85
N PHE A 138 1.18 16.83 30.10
CA PHE A 138 -0.21 16.59 30.53
C PHE A 138 -1.00 17.87 30.89
N THR A 139 -0.66 19.02 30.30
CA THR A 139 -1.31 20.30 30.64
C THR A 139 -2.74 20.46 30.08
N SER A 140 -3.05 19.78 28.98
CA SER A 140 -4.36 19.82 28.33
C SER A 140 -4.65 18.50 27.63
N VAL A 141 -5.93 18.21 27.37
CA VAL A 141 -6.34 16.95 26.71
C VAL A 141 -5.67 16.78 25.33
N PRO A 142 -5.60 17.79 24.44
CA PRO A 142 -4.90 17.65 23.16
C PRO A 142 -3.40 17.36 23.32
N ARG A 143 -2.73 18.01 24.28
CA ARG A 143 -1.30 17.78 24.54
C ARG A 143 -1.05 16.39 25.15
N ALA A 144 -1.93 15.93 26.03
CA ALA A 144 -1.88 14.58 26.59
C ALA A 144 -2.15 13.51 25.50
N LEU A 145 -3.12 13.73 24.61
CA LEU A 145 -3.36 12.87 23.45
C LEU A 145 -2.10 12.74 22.58
N MET A 146 -1.45 13.86 22.24
CA MET A 146 -0.21 13.85 21.47
C MET A 146 0.92 13.12 22.22
N THR A 147 1.12 13.42 23.50
CA THR A 147 2.14 12.78 24.35
C THR A 147 1.94 11.27 24.40
N LEU A 148 0.71 10.79 24.62
CA LEU A 148 0.40 9.37 24.71
C LEU A 148 0.44 8.67 23.34
N THR A 149 0.11 9.39 22.26
CA THR A 149 0.27 8.89 20.89
C THR A 149 1.75 8.71 20.52
N VAL A 150 2.65 9.55 21.03
CA VAL A 150 4.10 9.35 20.88
C VAL A 150 4.60 8.28 21.86
N LEU A 151 3.98 8.14 23.03
CA LEU A 151 4.32 7.10 24.01
C LEU A 151 3.97 5.70 23.54
N ILE A 152 2.88 5.52 22.80
CA ILE A 152 2.51 4.19 22.30
C ILE A 152 3.51 3.66 21.26
N THR A 153 4.27 4.55 20.61
CA THR A 153 5.41 4.20 19.77
C THR A 153 6.73 4.18 20.54
N THR A 154 6.70 4.41 21.86
CA THR A 154 7.82 4.46 22.80
C THR A 154 8.89 5.52 22.51
N ALA A 155 8.61 6.46 21.61
CA ALA A 155 9.61 7.43 21.13
C ALA A 155 9.95 8.52 22.15
N ASN A 156 9.09 8.76 23.15
CA ASN A 156 9.29 9.74 24.21
C ASN A 156 9.40 9.09 25.61
N TYR A 157 9.60 7.78 25.71
CA TYR A 157 9.86 7.09 26.97
C TYR A 157 11.39 6.99 27.20
N PRO A 158 11.92 7.30 28.40
CA PRO A 158 11.20 7.62 29.64
C PRO A 158 10.85 9.11 29.82
N ASP A 159 11.24 10.00 28.91
CA ASP A 159 11.19 11.46 29.09
C ASP A 159 9.82 11.99 29.53
N CYS A 160 8.73 11.49 28.94
CA CYS A 160 7.38 11.92 29.30
C CYS A 160 6.95 11.52 30.72
N GLN A 161 7.59 10.49 31.31
CA GLN A 161 7.29 9.99 32.64
C GLN A 161 8.09 10.70 33.74
N LEU A 162 9.30 11.16 33.41
CA LEU A 162 10.27 11.63 34.40
C LEU A 162 9.75 12.75 35.30
N PRO A 163 9.02 13.78 34.79
CA PRO A 163 8.47 14.84 35.66
C PRO A 163 7.44 14.32 36.67
N ALA A 164 6.56 13.40 36.26
CA ALA A 164 5.56 12.83 37.16
C ALA A 164 6.17 11.83 38.16
N TYR A 165 7.21 11.11 37.73
CA TYR A 165 7.91 10.12 38.56
C TYR A 165 8.79 10.76 39.64
N SER A 166 9.42 11.90 39.35
CA SER A 166 10.24 12.64 40.32
C SER A 166 9.40 13.22 41.46
N LEU A 167 8.15 13.60 41.19
CA LEU A 167 7.18 14.04 42.19
C LEU A 167 6.63 12.87 43.00
N GLN A 168 6.19 11.79 42.33
CA GLN A 168 5.63 10.61 42.98
C GLN A 168 6.02 9.33 42.23
N ARG A 169 6.77 8.43 42.88
CA ARG A 169 7.22 7.17 42.26
C ARG A 169 6.08 6.27 41.80
N ALA A 170 4.91 6.34 42.45
CA ALA A 170 3.73 5.58 42.07
C ALA A 170 3.19 5.96 40.68
N SER A 171 3.54 7.13 40.13
CA SER A 171 3.20 7.55 38.76
C SER A 171 3.68 6.55 37.70
N PHE A 172 4.73 5.76 37.98
CA PHE A 172 5.16 4.67 37.11
C PHE A 172 4.02 3.69 36.79
N LEU A 173 3.09 3.44 37.71
CA LEU A 173 1.97 2.53 37.47
C LEU A 173 1.07 2.98 36.31
N PHE A 174 0.86 4.30 36.17
CA PHE A 174 0.09 4.86 35.05
C PHE A 174 0.77 4.59 33.69
N PHE A 175 2.08 4.87 33.60
CA PHE A 175 2.82 4.67 32.35
C PHE A 175 3.01 3.18 32.04
N ALA A 176 3.30 2.37 33.05
CA ALA A 176 3.44 0.92 32.91
C ALA A 176 2.13 0.26 32.48
N SER A 177 0.99 0.63 33.07
CA SER A 177 -0.31 0.08 32.67
C SER A 177 -0.68 0.51 31.25
N PHE A 178 -0.39 1.75 30.86
CA PHE A 178 -0.57 2.22 29.48
C PHE A 178 0.26 1.41 28.49
N LEU A 179 1.55 1.18 28.78
CA LEU A 179 2.43 0.41 27.91
C LEU A 179 2.01 -1.06 27.84
N VAL A 180 1.67 -1.68 28.96
CA VAL A 180 1.22 -3.08 28.96
C VAL A 180 -0.05 -3.22 28.11
N VAL A 181 -1.07 -2.41 28.37
CA VAL A 181 -2.35 -2.51 27.65
C VAL A 181 -2.20 -2.04 26.20
N GLY A 182 -1.59 -0.89 25.95
CA GLY A 182 -1.49 -0.28 24.63
C GLY A 182 -0.47 -0.97 23.72
N LEU A 183 0.75 -1.16 24.20
CA LEU A 183 1.83 -1.71 23.38
C LEU A 183 1.78 -3.24 23.31
N PHE A 184 1.66 -3.94 24.43
CA PHE A 184 1.75 -5.41 24.41
C PHE A 184 0.44 -6.11 24.10
N PHE A 185 -0.70 -5.60 24.55
CA PHE A 185 -1.99 -6.18 24.19
C PHE A 185 -2.53 -5.58 22.89
N LEU A 186 -2.72 -4.27 22.85
CA LEU A 186 -3.45 -3.64 21.76
C LEU A 186 -2.68 -3.65 20.44
N MET A 187 -1.39 -3.28 20.41
CA MET A 187 -0.60 -3.33 19.17
C MET A 187 -0.37 -4.76 18.67
N SER A 188 -0.17 -5.73 19.57
CA SER A 188 -0.04 -7.14 19.16
C SER A 188 -1.35 -7.69 18.58
N MET A 189 -2.49 -7.31 19.15
CA MET A 189 -3.80 -7.66 18.62
C MET A 189 -4.09 -6.95 17.28
N PHE A 190 -3.72 -5.67 17.14
CA PHE A 190 -3.81 -4.93 15.88
C PHE A 190 -3.00 -5.59 14.77
N LEU A 191 -1.76 -6.00 15.06
CA LEU A 191 -0.94 -6.77 14.12
C LEU A 191 -1.59 -8.11 13.75
N ALA A 192 -2.17 -8.81 14.72
CA ALA A 192 -2.86 -10.07 14.49
C ALA A 192 -4.05 -9.88 13.52
N GLU A 193 -4.85 -8.82 13.67
CA GLU A 193 -5.92 -8.53 12.71
C GLU A 193 -5.39 -8.24 11.31
N ILE A 194 -4.35 -7.42 11.17
CA ILE A 194 -3.75 -7.13 9.86
C ILE A 194 -3.35 -8.43 9.16
N VAL A 195 -2.69 -9.34 9.90
CA VAL A 195 -2.30 -10.65 9.38
C VAL A 195 -3.52 -11.50 9.02
N HIS A 196 -4.57 -11.50 9.85
CA HIS A 196 -5.80 -12.23 9.58
C HIS A 196 -6.48 -11.74 8.29
N SER A 197 -6.65 -10.42 8.15
CA SER A 197 -7.25 -9.78 6.98
C SER A 197 -6.44 -10.04 5.71
N TYR A 198 -5.10 -9.96 5.80
CA TYR A 198 -4.20 -10.28 4.69
C TYR A 198 -4.32 -11.76 4.26
N ARG A 199 -4.30 -12.71 5.21
CA ARG A 199 -4.47 -14.13 4.91
C ARG A 199 -5.81 -14.42 4.24
N ARG A 200 -6.89 -13.79 4.72
CA ARG A 200 -8.22 -13.92 4.11
C ARG A 200 -8.24 -13.47 2.66
N GLN A 201 -7.50 -12.42 2.31
CA GLN A 201 -7.39 -11.97 0.93
C GLN A 201 -6.59 -12.93 0.05
N LEU A 202 -5.48 -13.47 0.56
CA LEU A 202 -4.69 -14.49 -0.13
C LEU A 202 -5.52 -15.75 -0.42
N ASP A 203 -6.30 -16.22 0.55
CA ASP A 203 -7.16 -17.39 0.38
C ASP A 203 -8.24 -17.13 -0.69
N ALA A 204 -8.85 -15.94 -0.68
CA ALA A 204 -9.84 -15.55 -1.69
C ALA A 204 -9.22 -15.48 -3.10
N GLU A 205 -8.02 -14.92 -3.24
CA GLU A 205 -7.30 -14.89 -4.52
C GLU A 205 -6.91 -16.29 -5.00
N ALA A 206 -6.49 -17.17 -4.09
CA ALA A 206 -6.15 -18.56 -4.41
C ALA A 206 -7.37 -19.34 -4.95
N VAL A 207 -8.55 -19.14 -4.36
CA VAL A 207 -9.81 -19.73 -4.87
C VAL A 207 -10.14 -19.22 -6.27
N LEU A 208 -10.02 -17.91 -6.52
CA LEU A 208 -10.26 -17.33 -7.84
C LEU A 208 -9.23 -17.77 -8.89
N ALA A 209 -7.97 -17.94 -8.49
CA ALA A 209 -6.91 -18.45 -9.36
C ALA A 209 -7.19 -19.91 -9.75
N LYS A 210 -7.62 -20.74 -8.80
CA LYS A 210 -8.03 -22.12 -9.06
C LYS A 210 -9.24 -22.19 -10.00
N ALA A 211 -10.28 -21.39 -9.75
CA ALA A 211 -11.46 -21.35 -10.62
C ALA A 211 -11.11 -20.96 -12.06
N ARG A 212 -10.27 -19.94 -12.25
CA ARG A 212 -9.77 -19.53 -13.58
C ARG A 212 -8.93 -20.61 -14.25
N ARG A 213 -8.10 -21.31 -13.48
CA ARG A 213 -7.33 -22.46 -13.99
C ARG A 213 -8.25 -23.58 -14.45
N ASP A 214 -9.25 -23.94 -13.64
CA ASP A 214 -10.20 -25.02 -13.95
C ASP A 214 -11.05 -24.65 -15.19
N GLU A 215 -11.49 -23.40 -15.30
CA GLU A 215 -12.20 -22.88 -16.48
C GLU A 215 -11.31 -22.91 -17.73
N GLY A 216 -10.06 -22.45 -17.63
CA GLY A 216 -9.09 -22.46 -18.72
C GLY A 216 -8.77 -23.88 -19.20
N LEU A 217 -8.62 -24.83 -18.27
CA LEU A 217 -8.43 -26.25 -18.57
C LEU A 217 -9.68 -26.86 -19.22
N ALA A 218 -10.87 -26.54 -18.75
CA ALA A 218 -12.12 -27.01 -19.35
C ALA A 218 -12.32 -26.47 -20.77
N PHE A 219 -11.97 -25.20 -21.02
CA PHE A 219 -12.01 -24.60 -22.34
C PHE A 219 -10.98 -25.23 -23.29
N ALA A 220 -9.74 -25.40 -22.82
CA ALA A 220 -8.71 -26.08 -23.58
C ALA A 220 -9.11 -27.52 -23.93
N PHE A 221 -9.68 -28.26 -22.97
CA PHE A 221 -10.19 -29.61 -23.19
C PHE A 221 -11.28 -29.64 -24.28
N LYS A 222 -12.26 -28.74 -24.22
CA LYS A 222 -13.31 -28.62 -25.25
C LYS A 222 -12.75 -28.30 -26.63
N LEU A 223 -11.66 -27.53 -26.71
CA LEU A 223 -11.01 -27.19 -27.96
C LEU A 223 -10.20 -28.37 -28.55
N LEU A 224 -9.70 -29.27 -27.68
CA LEU A 224 -8.91 -30.45 -28.06
C LEU A 224 -9.77 -31.69 -28.34
N ASP A 225 -10.95 -31.80 -27.75
CA ASP A 225 -11.93 -32.86 -28.04
C ASP A 225 -12.73 -32.53 -29.30
N PHE A 226 -12.09 -32.70 -30.47
CA PHE A 226 -12.69 -32.47 -31.79
C PHE A 226 -13.92 -33.36 -32.06
N ASN A 227 -13.98 -34.52 -31.42
CA ASN A 227 -15.01 -35.53 -31.67
C ASN A 227 -16.17 -35.46 -30.66
N HIS A 228 -16.09 -34.58 -29.66
CA HIS A 228 -17.07 -34.43 -28.57
C HIS A 228 -17.40 -35.74 -27.84
N ASN A 229 -16.40 -36.61 -27.70
CA ASN A 229 -16.56 -37.94 -27.11
C ASN A 229 -16.20 -37.98 -25.62
N GLY A 230 -15.78 -36.85 -25.04
CA GLY A 230 -15.45 -36.73 -23.63
C GLY A 230 -14.05 -37.20 -23.26
N PHE A 231 -13.16 -37.43 -24.24
CA PHE A 231 -11.76 -37.76 -24.00
C PHE A 231 -10.84 -37.21 -25.11
N VAL A 232 -9.59 -36.89 -24.78
CA VAL A 232 -8.60 -36.42 -25.77
C VAL A 232 -7.74 -37.61 -26.20
N ALA A 233 -7.74 -37.93 -27.49
CA ALA A 233 -6.89 -38.99 -28.03
C ALA A 233 -5.42 -38.59 -27.97
N LEU A 234 -4.53 -39.58 -27.84
CA LEU A 234 -3.09 -39.34 -27.71
C LEU A 234 -2.51 -38.56 -28.92
N LYS A 235 -3.09 -38.75 -30.11
CA LYS A 235 -2.72 -38.00 -31.32
C LYS A 235 -3.03 -36.50 -31.20
N ASP A 236 -4.21 -36.16 -30.70
CA ASP A 236 -4.66 -34.77 -30.54
C ASP A 236 -3.92 -34.09 -29.38
N PHE A 237 -3.66 -34.83 -28.30
CA PHE A 237 -2.80 -34.38 -27.21
C PHE A 237 -1.35 -34.09 -27.67
N ASN A 238 -0.81 -34.90 -28.59
CA ASN A 238 0.54 -34.68 -29.10
C ASN A 238 0.67 -33.36 -29.88
N VAL A 239 -0.41 -32.90 -30.53
CA VAL A 239 -0.47 -31.58 -31.18
C VAL A 239 -0.36 -30.45 -30.13
N LEU A 240 -1.04 -30.60 -28.99
CA LEU A 240 -0.92 -29.65 -27.88
C LEU A 240 0.51 -29.62 -27.32
N ILE A 241 1.10 -30.80 -27.07
CA ILE A 241 2.47 -30.90 -26.54
C ILE A 241 3.47 -30.26 -27.48
N HIS A 242 3.36 -30.49 -28.80
CA HIS A 242 4.20 -29.81 -29.78
C HIS A 242 4.02 -28.28 -29.76
N ARG A 243 2.79 -27.78 -29.56
CA ARG A 243 2.51 -26.34 -29.45
C ARG A 243 3.00 -25.72 -28.14
N LEU A 244 2.95 -26.46 -27.03
CA LEU A 244 3.46 -26.05 -25.71
C LEU A 244 4.98 -26.12 -25.62
N GLN A 245 5.62 -26.99 -26.39
CA GLN A 245 7.07 -27.12 -26.48
C GLN A 245 7.72 -26.08 -27.41
N LEU A 246 6.93 -25.30 -28.17
CA LEU A 246 7.47 -24.06 -28.72
C LEU A 246 7.86 -23.18 -27.52
N PRO A 247 9.08 -22.61 -27.51
CA PRO A 247 9.47 -21.70 -26.45
C PRO A 247 8.48 -20.54 -26.47
N VAL A 248 7.56 -20.54 -25.50
CA VAL A 248 6.78 -19.36 -25.15
C VAL A 248 7.85 -18.36 -24.74
N LEU A 249 8.07 -17.36 -25.61
CA LEU A 249 9.13 -16.36 -25.51
C LEU A 249 9.46 -16.00 -24.06
N ASP A 250 10.76 -15.99 -23.76
CA ASP A 250 11.45 -15.26 -22.70
C ASP A 250 10.74 -13.95 -22.36
N THR A 251 9.72 -14.02 -21.49
CA THR A 251 9.00 -12.85 -20.97
C THR A 251 9.03 -12.81 -19.44
N PHE A 252 9.79 -13.73 -18.82
CA PHE A 252 10.02 -13.80 -17.38
C PHE A 252 11.47 -14.12 -17.00
N SER A 253 12.44 -13.99 -17.92
CA SER A 253 13.85 -14.31 -17.64
C SER A 253 14.64 -13.21 -16.92
N ASP A 254 14.06 -12.03 -16.65
CA ASP A 254 14.86 -10.87 -16.21
C ASP A 254 14.67 -10.46 -14.73
N GLU A 255 14.02 -11.29 -13.88
CA GLU A 255 13.91 -10.99 -12.44
C GLU A 255 14.59 -11.99 -11.49
N GLU A 256 15.35 -12.98 -11.99
CA GLU A 256 15.98 -14.00 -11.13
C GLU A 256 17.53 -14.01 -11.13
N GLU A 257 18.17 -12.88 -11.45
CA GLU A 257 19.64 -12.76 -11.42
C GLU A 257 20.20 -12.03 -10.18
N LEU A 258 19.50 -12.05 -9.03
CA LEU A 258 20.00 -11.45 -7.78
C LEU A 258 19.63 -12.29 -6.54
N LEU A 259 20.05 -13.56 -6.48
CA LEU A 259 20.29 -14.24 -5.20
C LEU A 259 21.59 -15.06 -5.25
N PRO A 260 22.47 -14.93 -4.24
CA PRO A 260 23.82 -15.47 -4.29
C PRO A 260 23.83 -17.00 -4.23
N MET A 261 24.73 -17.57 -5.01
CA MET A 261 25.03 -19.00 -5.09
C MET A 261 25.04 -19.70 -3.73
N GLY A 262 24.22 -20.74 -3.63
CA GLY A 262 24.41 -21.79 -2.65
C GLY A 262 23.13 -22.29 -2.01
N LEU A 263 22.30 -23.02 -2.75
CA LEU A 263 21.42 -24.05 -2.19
C LEU A 263 20.98 -25.02 -3.31
N HIS A 264 21.60 -26.19 -3.32
CA HIS A 264 21.29 -27.29 -4.22
C HIS A 264 19.98 -27.94 -3.77
N VAL A 265 18.91 -27.82 -4.56
CA VAL A 265 17.68 -28.60 -4.38
C VAL A 265 17.72 -29.76 -5.40
N PRO A 266 17.64 -31.03 -4.96
CA PRO A 266 17.65 -32.17 -5.87
C PRO A 266 16.28 -32.32 -6.54
N GLY A 267 16.28 -32.53 -7.87
CA GLY A 267 15.09 -32.84 -8.64
C GLY A 267 14.54 -34.25 -8.38
N PRO A 268 13.27 -34.54 -8.73
CA PRO A 268 12.64 -35.81 -8.45
C PRO A 268 13.22 -36.96 -9.29
N PRO A 269 13.20 -38.21 -8.79
CA PRO A 269 13.85 -39.33 -9.46
C PRO A 269 13.14 -39.69 -10.76
N ARG A 270 13.92 -39.83 -11.83
CA ARG A 270 13.52 -40.47 -13.09
C ARG A 270 13.31 -41.96 -12.84
N ASN A 271 12.06 -42.38 -12.70
CA ASN A 271 11.73 -43.79 -12.84
C ASN A 271 11.59 -44.15 -14.32
N LEU A 272 12.53 -44.99 -14.75
CA LEU A 272 12.60 -45.66 -16.03
C LEU A 272 11.40 -46.60 -16.23
N VAL A 273 10.85 -46.56 -17.44
CA VAL A 273 10.05 -47.63 -18.02
C VAL A 273 10.91 -48.89 -18.13
N THR A 274 10.42 -50.05 -17.68
CA THR A 274 10.67 -51.36 -18.31
C THR A 274 9.67 -52.40 -17.81
N ALA A 275 9.18 -53.21 -18.75
CA ALA A 275 8.22 -54.32 -18.69
C ALA A 275 6.73 -53.96 -18.58
#